data_AF-A0A4Y1S101-F1
#
_entry.id   AF-A0A4Y1S101-F1
#
_cell.length_a   1.000
_cell.length_b   1.000
_cell.length_c   1.000
_cell.angle_alpha   90.00
_cell.angle_beta   90.00
_cell.angle_gamma   90.00
#
_symmetry.space_group_name_H-M   'P 1'
#
loop_
_entity.id
_entity.type
_entity.pdbx_description
1 polymer ?
#
loop_
_entity_poly.entity_id
_entity_poly.type
_entity_poly.pdbx_seq_one_letter_code
_entity_poly.pdbx_strand_id
1 'polypeptide(L)'
;MTVRRSKRPLRVCGRKRVTESPTLFNYGIGIHLLQSEDPDKMPKKIIQIKPNDNHISFQCESMVTVEKNLKEMEIEYVKRRVEEGGIYVDQLFFHDPDATTIEICNCDNLPVIPLTGEPVRPCNA
;
A
#
# COMPACT_ATOMS: atom_id res chain seq x y z
N MET A 1 11.03 -13.51 -2.09
CA MET A 1 11.57 -12.27 -1.48
C MET A 1 11.87 -12.58 -0.01
N THR A 2 13.13 -12.72 0.38
CA THR A 2 13.50 -13.04 1.76
C THR A 2 13.80 -11.74 2.51
N VAL A 3 12.90 -11.34 3.41
CA VAL A 3 13.12 -10.19 4.28
C VAL A 3 14.04 -10.62 5.42
N ARG A 4 15.31 -10.18 5.39
CA ARG A 4 16.23 -10.33 6.51
C ARG A 4 16.15 -9.08 7.39
N ARG A 5 15.73 -9.23 8.65
CA ARG A 5 15.83 -8.18 9.66
C ARG A 5 17.31 -7.93 10.01
N SER A 6 17.83 -6.76 9.68
CA SER A 6 19.14 -6.29 10.14
C SER A 6 18.98 -5.52 11.45
N LYS A 7 19.58 -6.01 12.54
CA LYS A 7 19.64 -5.32 13.85
C LYS A 7 20.76 -4.28 13.95
N ARG A 8 21.28 -3.77 12.83
CA ARG A 8 22.29 -2.69 12.87
C ARG A 8 21.63 -1.35 12.51
N PRO A 9 21.97 -0.25 13.20
CA PRO A 9 21.54 1.07 12.76
C PRO A 9 21.97 1.26 11.31
N LEU A 10 21.01 1.58 10.44
CA LEU A 10 21.21 1.86 9.04
C LEU A 10 22.14 3.07 8.94
N ARG A 11 23.42 2.79 8.68
CA ARG A 11 24.40 3.81 8.35
C ARG A 11 24.02 4.32 6.97
N VAL A 12 23.46 5.53 6.89
CA VAL A 12 23.19 6.22 5.62
C VAL A 12 24.54 6.49 4.96
N CYS A 13 24.94 5.60 4.05
CA CYS A 13 26.11 5.80 3.21
C CYS A 13 25.70 6.81 2.14
N GLY A 14 26.18 8.05 2.26
CA GLY A 14 25.77 9.15 1.40
C GLY A 14 26.18 8.96 -0.06
N ARG A 15 25.29 9.37 -0.97
CA ARG A 15 25.52 10.35 -2.05
C ARG A 15 24.28 10.45 -2.94
N LYS A 16 23.47 11.48 -2.70
CA LYS A 16 22.92 12.47 -3.65
C LYS A 16 21.82 13.25 -2.94
N ARG A 17 21.76 14.56 -3.19
CA ARG A 17 20.78 15.48 -2.59
C ARG A 17 19.39 15.11 -3.07
N VAL A 18 18.57 14.54 -2.19
CA VAL A 18 17.11 14.46 -2.37
C VAL A 18 16.56 15.71 -1.69
N THR A 19 16.25 16.73 -2.49
CA THR A 19 15.54 17.91 -2.00
C THR A 19 14.06 17.56 -1.91
N GLU A 20 13.61 17.25 -0.70
CA GLU A 20 12.20 17.07 -0.28
C GLU A 20 11.49 15.81 -0.79
N SER A 21 11.50 14.75 0.02
CA SER A 21 10.71 13.52 -0.17
C SER A 21 9.57 13.48 0.87
N PRO A 22 8.29 13.45 0.46
CA PRO A 22 7.17 13.25 1.38
C PRO A 22 7.31 11.90 2.07
N THR A 23 7.28 11.89 3.40
CA THR A 23 7.42 10.69 4.23
C THR A 23 6.17 10.49 5.07
N LEU A 24 5.55 9.32 4.97
CA LEU A 24 4.57 8.87 5.95
C LEU A 24 5.32 8.01 6.98
N PHE A 25 5.42 8.49 8.22
CA PHE A 25 6.14 7.80 9.30
C PHE A 25 5.26 7.71 10.54
N ASN A 26 4.69 6.53 10.80
CA ASN A 26 4.08 6.15 12.08
C ASN A 26 3.80 4.63 12.10
N TYR A 27 3.44 4.06 13.26
CA TYR A 27 3.05 2.64 13.41
C TYR A 27 4.13 1.60 13.03
N GLY A 28 5.41 1.99 13.07
CA GLY A 28 6.53 1.08 12.80
C GLY A 28 6.82 0.82 11.31
N ILE A 29 6.13 1.53 10.40
CA ILE A 29 6.34 1.47 8.94
C ILE A 29 6.56 2.89 8.42
N GLY A 30 7.49 3.03 7.47
CA GLY A 30 7.74 4.28 6.76
C GLY A 30 7.60 4.09 5.25
N ILE A 31 6.80 4.92 4.59
CA ILE A 31 6.70 4.96 3.12
C ILE A 31 7.36 6.24 2.63
N HIS A 32 8.33 6.09 1.73
CA HIS A 32 9.05 7.20 1.11
C HIS A 32 8.72 7.23 -0.38
N LEU A 33 8.27 8.38 -0.88
CA LEU A 33 8.08 8.59 -2.31
C LEU A 33 9.34 9.24 -2.88
N LEU A 34 10.01 8.53 -3.79
CA LEU A 34 11.23 9.00 -4.44
C LEU A 34 10.92 9.42 -5.87
N GLN A 35 11.16 10.68 -6.18
CA GLN A 35 11.05 11.19 -7.53
C GLN A 35 12.25 10.71 -8.38
N SER A 36 11.99 10.21 -9.58
CA SER A 36 13.05 9.87 -10.54
C SER A 36 13.80 11.12 -11.00
N GLU A 37 15.13 11.03 -11.14
CA GLU A 37 15.94 12.09 -11.79
C GLU A 37 15.63 12.21 -13.29
N ASP A 38 15.08 11.15 -13.89
CA ASP A 38 14.73 11.08 -15.32
C ASP A 38 13.32 10.46 -15.46
N PRO A 39 12.27 11.28 -15.51
CA PRO A 39 10.88 10.81 -15.56
C PRO A 39 10.54 10.13 -16.90
N ASP A 40 11.21 10.48 -17.99
CA ASP A 40 10.96 9.92 -19.33
C ASP A 40 11.44 8.47 -19.47
N LYS A 41 12.39 8.06 -18.61
CA LYS A 41 12.90 6.68 -18.54
C LYS A 41 12.08 5.77 -17.61
N MET A 42 11.04 6.29 -16.97
CA MET A 42 10.18 5.48 -16.11
C MET A 42 9.47 4.40 -16.93
N PRO A 43 9.15 3.24 -16.32
CA PRO A 43 8.34 2.22 -16.97
C PRO A 43 7.07 2.82 -17.55
N LYS A 44 6.69 2.38 -18.75
CA LYS A 44 5.49 2.88 -19.41
C LYS A 44 4.27 2.62 -18.52
N LYS A 45 3.45 3.64 -18.36
CA LYS A 45 2.20 3.58 -17.59
C LYS A 45 1.32 2.45 -18.11
N ILE A 46 0.96 1.54 -17.22
CA ILE A 46 -0.01 0.49 -17.52
C ILE A 46 -1.39 1.14 -17.49
N ILE A 47 -2.09 1.10 -18.62
CA ILE A 47 -3.38 1.79 -18.75
C ILE A 47 -4.50 1.01 -18.07
N GLN A 48 -4.43 -0.32 -18.09
CA GLN A 48 -5.47 -1.19 -17.55
C GLN A 48 -5.25 -1.49 -16.06
N ILE A 49 -6.29 -1.33 -15.25
CA ILE A 49 -6.28 -1.74 -13.85
C ILE A 49 -6.39 -3.27 -13.77
N LYS A 50 -5.41 -3.91 -13.12
CA LYS A 50 -5.34 -5.36 -12.95
C LYS A 50 -5.30 -5.73 -11.46
N PRO A 51 -6.44 -6.16 -10.88
CA PRO A 51 -6.52 -6.48 -9.45
C PRO A 51 -5.54 -7.55 -8.94
N ASN A 52 -5.04 -8.43 -9.82
CA ASN A 52 -4.12 -9.51 -9.45
C ASN A 52 -2.63 -9.15 -9.62
N ASP A 53 -2.31 -7.96 -10.13
CA ASP A 53 -0.92 -7.49 -10.25
C ASP A 53 -0.42 -6.97 -8.90
N ASN A 54 0.89 -6.73 -8.77
CA ASN A 54 1.48 -6.17 -7.55
C ASN A 54 0.86 -4.81 -7.22
N HIS A 55 0.37 -4.64 -6.00
CA HIS A 55 -0.27 -3.41 -5.52
C HIS A 55 0.05 -3.14 -4.05
N ILE A 56 -0.24 -1.92 -3.59
CA ILE A 56 -0.22 -1.54 -2.18
C ILE A 56 -1.67 -1.42 -1.69
N SER A 57 -1.98 -2.09 -0.59
CA SER A 57 -3.34 -2.12 -0.02
C SER A 57 -3.48 -1.24 1.21
N PHE A 58 -4.58 -0.50 1.30
CA PHE A 58 -4.96 0.25 2.49
C PHE A 58 -6.35 -0.17 2.97
N GLN A 59 -6.54 -0.13 4.28
CA GLN A 59 -7.83 -0.40 4.91
C GLN A 59 -8.65 0.88 4.99
N CYS A 60 -9.97 0.77 4.82
CA CYS A 60 -10.90 1.88 5.04
C CYS A 60 -12.12 1.44 5.85
N GLU A 61 -12.70 2.38 6.59
CA GLU A 61 -13.94 2.16 7.36
C GLU A 61 -15.19 2.13 6.47
N SER A 62 -15.16 2.83 5.34
CA SER A 62 -16.34 3.01 4.47
C SER A 62 -15.96 3.00 2.99
N MET A 63 -16.24 1.88 2.33
CA MET A 63 -16.11 1.74 0.88
C MET A 63 -16.97 2.76 0.13
N VAL A 64 -18.14 3.11 0.68
CA VAL A 64 -19.07 4.08 0.07
C VAL A 64 -18.42 5.46 -0.02
N THR A 65 -17.72 5.89 1.04
CA THR A 65 -17.02 7.18 1.06
C THR A 65 -15.88 7.19 0.05
N VAL A 66 -15.11 6.09 -0.03
CA VAL A 66 -14.00 5.96 -0.98
C VAL A 66 -14.50 6.01 -2.42
N GLU A 67 -15.54 5.24 -2.77
CA GLU A 67 -16.12 5.27 -4.12
C GLU A 67 -16.66 6.66 -4.50
N LYS A 68 -17.29 7.36 -3.56
CA LYS A 68 -17.78 8.72 -3.79
C LYS A 68 -16.61 9.66 -4.14
N ASN A 69 -15.55 9.64 -3.34
CA ASN A 69 -14.39 10.50 -3.57
C ASN A 69 -13.69 10.19 -4.91
N LEU A 70 -13.53 8.90 -5.25
CA LEU A 70 -12.94 8.51 -6.54
C LEU A 70 -13.76 9.03 -7.72
N LYS A 71 -15.10 8.97 -7.64
CA LYS A 71 -16.00 9.51 -8.68
C LYS A 71 -15.90 11.03 -8.80
N GLU A 72 -15.88 11.74 -7.66
CA GLU A 72 -15.77 13.21 -7.64
C GLU A 72 -14.42 13.68 -8.22
N MET A 73 -13.38 12.88 -8.06
CA MET A 73 -12.05 13.12 -8.64
C MET A 73 -11.89 12.58 -10.07
N GLU A 74 -12.94 12.01 -10.66
CA GLU A 74 -12.93 11.39 -12.00
C GLU A 74 -11.85 10.31 -12.17
N ILE A 75 -11.53 9.57 -11.10
CA ILE A 75 -10.57 8.48 -11.10
C ILE A 75 -11.27 7.18 -11.47
N GLU A 76 -10.81 6.52 -12.54
CA GLU A 76 -11.27 5.19 -12.92
C GLU A 76 -10.87 4.14 -11.88
N TYR A 77 -11.78 3.23 -11.58
CA TYR A 77 -11.54 2.16 -10.61
C TYR A 77 -12.24 0.86 -11.00
N VAL A 78 -11.71 -0.26 -10.49
CA VAL A 78 -12.31 -1.59 -10.57
C VAL A 78 -12.75 -2.02 -9.18
N LYS A 79 -14.02 -2.40 -9.04
CA LYS A 79 -14.54 -2.99 -7.80
C LYS A 79 -14.58 -4.51 -7.90
N ARG A 80 -14.18 -5.18 -6.84
CA ARG A 80 -14.25 -6.64 -6.69
C ARG A 80 -14.78 -6.99 -5.30
N ARG A 81 -15.49 -8.12 -5.22
CA ARG A 81 -15.80 -8.78 -3.96
C ARG A 81 -15.12 -10.15 -3.96
N VAL A 82 -14.47 -10.48 -2.85
CA VAL A 82 -13.87 -11.80 -2.62
C VAL A 82 -14.46 -12.42 -1.36
N GLU A 83 -14.47 -13.75 -1.32
CA GLU A 83 -14.90 -14.52 -0.16
C GLU A 83 -13.69 -15.23 0.43
N GLU A 84 -13.39 -14.96 1.70
CA GLU A 84 -12.29 -15.59 2.43
C GLU A 84 -12.83 -16.11 3.77
N GLY A 85 -12.87 -17.44 3.92
CA GLY A 85 -13.37 -18.07 5.15
C GLY A 85 -14.82 -17.74 5.50
N GLY A 86 -15.68 -17.50 4.49
CA GLY A 86 -17.08 -17.11 4.67
C GLY A 86 -17.30 -15.63 4.99
N ILE A 87 -16.23 -14.83 5.00
CA ILE A 87 -16.27 -13.37 5.12
C ILE A 87 -16.19 -12.76 3.72
N TYR A 88 -17.08 -11.82 3.43
CA TYR A 88 -17.02 -11.05 2.19
C TYR A 88 -16.18 -9.79 2.39
N VAL A 89 -15.19 -9.62 1.54
CA VAL A 89 -14.33 -8.43 1.50
C VAL A 89 -14.55 -7.71 0.19
N ASP A 90 -14.91 -6.43 0.29
CA ASP A 90 -14.99 -5.54 -0.87
C ASP A 90 -13.63 -4.89 -1.07
N GLN A 91 -13.18 -4.86 -2.33
CA GLN A 91 -11.91 -4.30 -2.74
C GLN A 91 -12.14 -3.32 -3.90
N LEU A 92 -11.45 -2.19 -3.86
CA LEU A 92 -11.40 -1.20 -4.93
C LEU A 92 -9.96 -1.04 -5.39
N PHE A 93 -9.76 -1.14 -6.70
CA PHE A 93 -8.46 -0.98 -7.32
C PHE A 93 -8.48 0.24 -8.23
N PHE A 94 -7.49 1.11 -8.10
CA PHE A 94 -7.28 2.24 -9.02
C PHE A 94 -5.79 2.51 -9.18
N HIS A 95 -5.44 3.32 -10.16
CA HIS A 95 -4.06 3.73 -10.40
C HIS A 95 -3.80 5.10 -9.78
N ASP A 96 -2.63 5.26 -9.19
CA ASP A 96 -2.09 6.58 -8.87
C ASP A 96 -1.59 7.28 -10.16
N PRO A 97 -1.17 8.56 -10.09
CA PRO A 97 -0.67 9.28 -11.27
C PRO A 97 0.52 8.61 -11.96
N ASP A 98 1.28 7.76 -11.25
CA ASP A 98 2.44 7.03 -11.76
C ASP A 98 2.10 5.61 -12.24
N ALA A 99 0.81 5.26 -12.29
CA ALA A 99 0.28 3.94 -12.68
C ALA A 99 0.65 2.79 -11.72
N THR A 100 0.94 3.12 -10.46
CA THR A 100 1.00 2.15 -9.38
C THR A 100 -0.42 1.79 -8.97
N THR A 101 -0.72 0.49 -8.90
CA THR A 101 -2.04 0.03 -8.45
C THR A 101 -2.15 0.16 -6.93
N ILE A 102 -3.20 0.86 -6.51
CA ILE A 102 -3.62 1.00 -5.11
C ILE A 102 -4.89 0.17 -4.91
N GLU A 103 -4.89 -0.64 -3.86
CA GLU A 103 -6.08 -1.34 -3.37
C GLU A 103 -6.61 -0.64 -2.12
N ILE A 104 -7.93 -0.46 -2.04
CA ILE A 104 -8.64 -0.13 -0.81
C ILE A 104 -9.58 -1.28 -0.45
N CYS A 105 -9.49 -1.79 0.78
CA CYS A 105 -10.37 -2.85 1.27
C CYS A 105 -11.03 -2.50 2.61
N ASN A 106 -12.16 -3.15 2.92
CA ASN A 106 -12.83 -3.10 4.22
C ASN A 106 -12.50 -4.32 5.09
N CYS A 107 -11.22 -4.69 5.15
CA CYS A 107 -10.72 -5.93 5.74
C CYS A 107 -10.88 -6.07 7.29
N ASP A 108 -11.80 -5.35 7.93
CA ASP A 108 -11.96 -5.22 9.39
C ASP A 108 -12.13 -6.55 10.15
N ASN A 109 -12.54 -7.62 9.45
CA ASN A 109 -12.90 -8.90 10.04
C ASN A 109 -11.95 -10.07 9.68
N LEU A 110 -10.91 -9.86 8.88
CA LEU A 110 -9.99 -10.95 8.56
C LEU A 110 -9.08 -11.25 9.76
N PRO A 111 -9.00 -12.51 10.23
CA PRO A 111 -8.10 -12.87 11.31
C PRO A 111 -6.64 -12.65 10.86
N VAL A 112 -5.99 -11.63 11.43
CA VAL A 112 -4.55 -11.40 11.20
C VAL A 112 -3.78 -12.50 11.93
N ILE A 113 -3.35 -13.53 11.20
CA ILE A 113 -2.49 -14.58 11.74
C ILE A 113 -1.04 -14.16 11.49
N PRO A 114 -0.24 -13.86 12.54
CA PRO A 114 1.17 -13.54 12.36
C PRO A 114 1.91 -14.72 11.71
N LEU A 115 2.62 -14.46 10.61
CA LEU A 115 3.42 -15.49 9.89
C LEU A 115 4.66 -15.96 10.69
N THR A 116 4.87 -15.45 11.90
CA THR A 116 5.88 -15.91 12.83
C THR A 116 5.17 -16.33 14.10
N GLY A 117 5.25 -17.62 14.44
CA GLY A 117 4.60 -18.23 15.61
C GLY A 117 5.13 -17.77 16.98
N GLU A 118 5.56 -16.52 17.11
CA GLU A 118 5.84 -15.93 18.41
C GLU A 118 4.63 -15.11 18.85
N PRO A 119 4.09 -15.36 20.06
CA PRO A 119 2.97 -14.61 20.58
C PRO A 119 3.35 -13.13 20.68
N VAL A 120 2.46 -12.26 20.20
CA VAL A 120 2.54 -10.82 20.39
C VAL A 120 2.54 -10.57 21.90
N ARG A 121 3.71 -10.23 22.45
CA ARG A 121 3.81 -9.84 23.86
C ARG A 121 3.14 -8.47 24.00
N PRO A 122 2.11 -8.31 24.85
CA PRO A 122 1.60 -6.99 25.17
C PRO A 122 2.73 -6.19 25.82
N CYS A 123 2.96 -4.97 25.31
CA CYS A 123 3.78 -4.00 26.02
C CYS A 123 3.01 -3.63 27.29
N ASN A 124 3.52 -4.05 28.45
CA ASN A 124 3.06 -3.49 29.71
C ASN A 124 3.43 -2.00 29.72
N ALA A 125 2.44 -1.18 30.09
CA ALA A 125 2.54 0.26 30.24
C ALA A 125 3.61 0.68 31.24
#